data_AF-A0A3D2FW04-F1
#
_entry.id   AF-A0A3D2FW04-F1
#
_cell.length_a   1.000
_cell.length_b   1.000
_cell.length_c   1.000
_cell.angle_alpha   90.00
_cell.angle_beta   90.00
_cell.angle_gamma   90.00
#
_symmetry.space_group_name_H-M   'P 1'
#
loop_
_entity.id
_entity.type
_entity.pdbx_description
1 polymer ?
#
loop_
_entity_poly.entity_id
_entity_poly.type
_entity_poly.pdbx_seq_one_letter_code
_entity_poly.pdbx_strand_id
1 'polypeptide(L)'
;MADAFAEITSWDSYAPTALHDLPDVAAHLGVRRVVFKDESTRFGLGSFKALGGAYAVRRLVKQTIAERGSAADLVVATATDGNHGRSVSWGAQRAGCAAKIYI
;
A
#
# COMPACT_ATOMS: atom_id res chain seq x y z
N MET A 1 9.93 8.11 8.79
CA MET A 1 9.49 8.30 7.38
C MET A 1 10.47 7.66 6.40
N ALA A 2 11.78 7.79 6.61
CA ALA A 2 12.81 7.19 5.75
C ALA A 2 12.68 5.66 5.58
N ASP A 3 12.40 4.93 6.67
CA ASP A 3 12.35 3.45 6.63
C ASP A 3 11.23 2.91 5.76
N ALA A 4 10.02 3.48 5.87
CA ALA A 4 8.87 3.06 5.08
C ALA A 4 9.09 3.31 3.59
N PHE A 5 9.66 4.48 3.24
CA PHE A 5 9.98 4.80 1.87
C PHE A 5 11.01 3.81 1.30
N ALA A 6 12.15 3.66 1.96
CA ALA A 6 13.22 2.76 1.52
C ALA A 6 12.72 1.31 1.34
N GLU A 7 11.96 0.81 2.32
CA GLU A 7 11.40 -0.53 2.27
C GLU A 7 10.41 -0.70 1.12
N ILE A 8 9.40 0.18 1.00
CA ILE A 8 8.38 0.10 -0.05
C ILE A 8 9.02 0.21 -1.44
N THR A 9 10.01 1.10 -1.61
CA THR A 9 10.69 1.27 -2.91
C THR A 9 11.56 0.09 -3.30
N SER A 10 11.93 -0.77 -2.35
CA SER A 10 12.69 -2.00 -2.60
C SER A 10 11.84 -3.21 -2.96
N TRP A 11 10.51 -3.12 -2.87
CA TRP A 11 9.63 -4.24 -3.18
C TRP A 11 9.57 -4.50 -4.68
N ASP A 12 9.49 -5.79 -5.04
CA ASP A 12 9.26 -6.20 -6.42
C ASP A 12 8.04 -5.49 -7.02
N SER A 13 8.23 -5.04 -8.27
CA SER A 13 7.25 -4.29 -9.06
C SER A 13 6.92 -2.88 -8.54
N TYR A 14 7.70 -2.34 -7.59
CA TYR A 14 7.59 -0.92 -7.26
C TYR A 14 8.03 -0.06 -8.45
N ALA A 15 7.19 0.92 -8.79
CA ALA A 15 7.55 2.03 -9.67
C ALA A 15 6.84 3.30 -9.17
N PRO A 16 7.44 4.49 -9.33
CA PRO A 16 6.69 5.74 -9.18
C PRO A 16 5.51 5.75 -10.14
N THR A 17 4.31 6.00 -9.62
CA THR A 17 3.09 6.17 -10.42
C THR A 17 3.10 7.51 -11.17
N ALA A 18 2.31 7.63 -12.22
CA ALA A 18 2.22 8.84 -13.03
C ALA A 18 1.76 10.06 -12.19
N LEU A 19 2.31 11.22 -12.54
CA LEU A 19 1.84 12.52 -12.07
C LEU A 19 1.45 13.32 -13.31
N HIS A 20 0.15 13.46 -13.53
CA HIS A 20 -0.40 14.09 -14.72
C HIS A 20 -0.58 15.59 -14.49
N ASP A 21 -0.14 16.41 -15.44
CA ASP A 21 -0.46 17.83 -15.49
C ASP A 21 -1.87 18.04 -16.06
N LEU A 22 -2.69 18.86 -15.40
CA LEU A 22 -4.07 19.16 -15.81
C LEU A 22 -4.23 20.66 -16.11
N PRO A 23 -3.68 21.15 -17.23
CA PRO A 23 -3.67 22.58 -17.55
C PRO A 23 -5.08 23.17 -17.72
N ASP A 24 -6.00 22.43 -18.36
CA ASP A 24 -7.37 22.91 -18.60
C ASP A 24 -8.14 23.09 -17.27
N VAL A 25 -7.94 22.19 -16.32
CA VAL A 25 -8.52 22.29 -14.96
C VAL A 25 -7.90 23.47 -14.21
N ALA A 26 -6.59 23.68 -14.33
CA ALA A 26 -5.92 24.81 -13.71
C ALA A 26 -6.44 26.15 -14.24
N ALA A 27 -6.60 26.27 -15.56
CA ALA A 27 -7.17 27.45 -16.21
C ALA A 27 -8.62 27.70 -15.77
N HIS A 28 -9.45 26.66 -15.74
CA HIS A 28 -10.84 26.76 -15.29
C HIS A 28 -10.97 27.23 -13.84
N LEU A 29 -10.08 26.78 -12.95
CA LEU A 29 -10.08 27.15 -11.53
C LEU A 29 -9.34 28.47 -11.22
N GLY A 30 -8.67 29.07 -12.21
CA GLY A 30 -7.87 30.28 -12.01
C GLY A 30 -6.63 30.08 -11.12
N VAL A 31 -6.08 28.86 -11.07
CA VAL A 31 -4.90 28.52 -10.25
C VAL A 31 -3.67 28.26 -11.12
N ARG A 32 -2.47 28.38 -10.54
CA ARG A 32 -1.21 28.22 -11.29
C ARG A 32 -1.03 26.83 -11.90
N ARG A 33 -1.37 25.78 -11.18
CA ARG A 33 -1.11 24.39 -11.60
C ARG A 33 -2.01 23.43 -10.83
N VAL A 34 -2.60 22.48 -11.55
CA VAL A 34 -3.26 21.30 -10.97
C VAL A 34 -2.50 20.08 -11.48
N VAL A 35 -2.15 19.20 -10.55
CA VAL A 35 -1.52 17.92 -10.86
C VAL A 35 -2.32 16.78 -10.25
N PHE A 36 -2.45 15.68 -10.98
CA PHE A 36 -3.14 14.49 -10.52
C PHE A 36 -2.15 13.33 -10.34
N LYS A 37 -2.01 12.87 -9.10
CA LYS A 37 -1.20 11.71 -8.76
C LYS A 37 -2.03 10.44 -8.97
N ASP A 38 -1.74 9.71 -10.04
CA ASP A 38 -2.54 8.58 -10.48
C ASP A 38 -2.09 7.27 -9.82
N GLU A 39 -2.74 6.93 -8.71
CA GLU A 39 -2.46 5.71 -7.96
C GLU A 39 -3.26 4.48 -8.43
N SER A 40 -3.96 4.56 -9.56
CA SER A 40 -4.71 3.41 -10.12
C SER A 40 -3.80 2.25 -10.51
N THR A 41 -2.57 2.54 -10.93
CA THR A 41 -1.58 1.53 -11.36
C THR A 41 -0.73 0.99 -10.22
N ARG A 42 -0.87 1.53 -9.00
CA ARG A 42 -0.02 1.20 -7.85
C ARG A 42 -0.03 -0.31 -7.57
N PHE A 43 1.11 -0.97 -7.79
CA PHE A 43 1.30 -2.41 -7.60
C PHE A 43 0.25 -3.30 -8.30
N GLY A 44 -0.46 -2.78 -9.32
CA GLY A 44 -1.57 -3.49 -9.96
C GLY A 44 -2.81 -3.70 -9.05
N LEU A 45 -2.89 -3.02 -7.90
CA LEU A 45 -3.98 -3.20 -6.93
C LEU A 45 -5.12 -2.19 -7.05
N GLY A 46 -5.03 -1.22 -7.96
CA GLY A 46 -6.10 -0.26 -8.23
C GLY A 46 -6.20 0.90 -7.24
N SER A 47 -5.29 1.01 -6.26
CA SER A 47 -5.29 2.15 -5.32
C SER A 47 -3.97 2.33 -4.57
N PHE A 48 -3.80 3.54 -4.01
CA PHE A 48 -2.67 3.90 -3.16
C PHE A 48 -2.60 3.09 -1.85
N LYS A 49 -3.71 2.48 -1.41
CA LYS A 49 -3.78 1.79 -0.12
C LYS A 49 -2.83 0.59 -0.06
N ALA A 50 -2.43 0.07 -1.22
CA ALA A 50 -1.40 -0.94 -1.41
C ALA A 50 -0.09 -0.67 -0.64
N LEU A 51 0.23 0.59 -0.36
CA LEU A 51 1.45 0.97 0.35
C LEU A 51 1.35 0.66 1.85
N GLY A 52 0.34 1.25 2.52
CA GLY A 52 0.27 1.29 3.98
C GLY A 52 -0.06 -0.05 4.61
N GLY A 53 -1.12 -0.72 4.13
CA GLY A 53 -1.56 -2.00 4.69
C GLY A 53 -0.49 -3.08 4.55
N ALA A 54 0.12 -3.17 3.36
CA ALA A 54 1.18 -4.14 3.11
C ALA A 54 2.43 -3.88 3.95
N TYR A 55 2.82 -2.61 4.12
CA TYR A 55 3.99 -2.25 4.92
C TYR A 55 3.77 -2.57 6.40
N ALA A 56 2.58 -2.27 6.92
CA ALA A 56 2.22 -2.61 8.30
C ALA A 56 2.28 -4.13 8.55
N VAL A 57 1.72 -4.94 7.65
CA VAL A 57 1.77 -6.41 7.76
C VAL A 57 3.21 -6.92 7.75
N ARG A 58 4.05 -6.43 6.84
CA ARG A 58 5.47 -6.81 6.77
C ARG A 58 6.23 -6.44 8.05
N ARG A 59 5.92 -5.29 8.65
CA ARG A 59 6.49 -4.88 9.93
C ARG A 59 6.07 -5.80 11.08
N LEU A 60 4.79 -6.19 11.14
CA LEU A 60 4.30 -7.15 12.13
C LEU A 60 4.97 -8.51 12.00
N VAL A 61 5.15 -9.01 10.78
CA VAL A 61 5.86 -10.28 10.54
C VAL A 61 7.32 -10.18 10.95
N LYS A 62 8.02 -9.08 10.60
CA LYS A 62 9.41 -8.86 11.05
C LYS A 62 9.53 -8.85 12.58
N GLN A 63 8.59 -8.21 13.27
CA GLN A 63 8.54 -8.20 14.72
C GLN A 63 8.29 -9.59 15.28
N THR A 64 7.32 -10.32 14.73
CA THR A 64 6.99 -11.70 15.15
C THR A 64 8.21 -12.62 15.05
N ILE A 65 8.97 -12.52 13.95
CA ILE A 65 10.20 -13.30 13.75
C ILE A 65 11.29 -12.90 14.75
N ALA A 66 11.45 -11.60 15.03
CA ALA A 66 12.41 -11.12 16.03
C ALA A 66 12.09 -11.65 17.45
N GLU A 67 10.80 -11.85 17.74
CA GLU A 67 10.29 -12.45 18.98
C GLU A 67 10.31 -13.99 18.96
N ARG A 68 10.98 -14.60 17.97
CA ARG A 68 11.10 -16.06 17.76
C ARG A 68 9.81 -16.80 17.38
N GLY A 69 8.79 -16.09 16.90
CA GLY A 69 7.60 -16.66 16.27
C GLY A 69 7.80 -16.94 14.77
N SER A 70 6.77 -17.49 14.13
CA SER A 70 6.71 -17.67 12.67
C SER A 70 5.71 -16.73 12.02
N ALA A 71 5.98 -16.32 10.78
CA ALA A 71 5.00 -15.60 9.96
C ALA A 71 3.69 -16.38 9.79
N ALA A 72 3.79 -17.72 9.70
CA ALA A 72 2.64 -18.60 9.52
C ALA A 72 1.69 -18.62 10.74
N ASP A 73 2.18 -18.27 11.93
CA ASP A 73 1.39 -18.22 13.16
C ASP A 73 0.59 -16.92 13.28
N LEU A 74 0.94 -15.90 12.48
CA LEU A 74 0.30 -14.60 12.51
C LEU A 74 -0.98 -14.60 11.65
N VAL A 75 -2.08 -14.12 12.25
CA VAL A 75 -3.31 -13.80 11.53
C VAL A 75 -3.59 -12.31 11.68
N VAL A 76 -3.52 -11.56 10.58
CA VAL A 76 -3.91 -10.15 10.56
C VAL A 76 -5.41 -10.03 10.28
N ALA A 77 -6.09 -9.09 10.92
CA ALA A 77 -7.52 -8.87 10.72
C ALA A 77 -7.82 -7.40 10.45
N THR A 78 -8.76 -7.11 9.54
CA THR A 78 -9.23 -5.73 9.30
C THR A 78 -10.67 -5.69 8.79
N ALA A 79 -11.38 -4.60 9.09
CA ALA A 79 -12.66 -4.24 8.49
C ALA A 79 -12.45 -3.23 7.36
N THR A 80 -13.19 -3.33 6.26
CA THR A 80 -12.95 -2.48 5.10
C THR A 80 -14.09 -2.42 4.09
N ASP A 81 -14.23 -1.26 3.45
CA ASP A 81 -15.08 -1.10 2.25
C ASP A 81 -14.39 -1.54 0.94
N GLY A 82 -13.27 -2.28 0.99
CA GLY A 82 -12.53 -2.75 -0.20
C GLY A 82 -11.02 -2.52 -0.17
N ASN A 83 -10.55 -1.35 -0.63
CA ASN A 83 -9.13 -1.09 -0.93
C ASN A 83 -8.17 -1.35 0.25
N HIS A 84 -8.61 -1.12 1.49
CA HIS A 84 -7.78 -1.38 2.67
C HIS A 84 -7.63 -2.89 2.90
N GLY A 85 -8.74 -3.64 2.89
CA GLY A 85 -8.69 -5.10 2.99
C GLY A 85 -7.88 -5.75 1.89
N ARG A 86 -8.02 -5.27 0.65
CA ARG A 86 -7.20 -5.74 -0.49
C ARG A 86 -5.71 -5.52 -0.27
N SER A 87 -5.32 -4.38 0.30
CA SER A 87 -3.91 -4.12 0.64
C SER A 87 -3.41 -5.03 1.77
N VAL A 88 -4.20 -5.21 2.83
CA VAL A 88 -3.83 -6.04 3.97
C VAL A 88 -3.70 -7.51 3.56
N SER A 89 -4.67 -8.04 2.79
CA SER A 89 -4.62 -9.42 2.30
C SER A 89 -3.45 -9.66 1.33
N TRP A 90 -3.18 -8.71 0.43
CA TRP A 90 -2.01 -8.79 -0.45
C TRP A 90 -0.68 -8.72 0.33
N GLY A 91 -0.61 -7.86 1.35
CA GLY A 91 0.53 -7.80 2.26
C GLY A 91 0.76 -9.11 3.01
N ALA A 92 -0.32 -9.71 3.52
CA ALA A 92 -0.28 -10.99 4.24
C ALA A 92 0.21 -12.13 3.35
N GLN A 93 -0.32 -12.23 2.13
CA GLN A 93 0.13 -13.20 1.14
C GLN A 93 1.63 -13.08 0.86
N ARG A 94 2.14 -11.85 0.65
CA ARG A 94 3.57 -11.60 0.40
C ARG A 94 4.46 -11.87 1.61
N ALA A 95 3.93 -11.73 2.82
CA ALA A 95 4.67 -11.92 4.06
C ALA A 95 4.57 -13.35 4.61
N GLY A 96 3.73 -14.21 4.02
CA GLY A 96 3.56 -15.60 4.44
C GLY A 96 2.67 -15.76 5.68
N CYS A 97 1.75 -14.82 5.94
CA CYS A 97 0.80 -14.89 7.06
C CYS A 97 -0.66 -14.89 6.57
N ALA A 98 -1.59 -15.26 7.43
CA ALA A 98 -3.02 -15.30 7.08
C ALA A 98 -3.70 -13.94 7.30
N ALA A 99 -4.77 -13.67 6.55
CA ALA A 99 -5.60 -12.48 6.70
C ALA A 99 -7.09 -12.82 6.89
N LYS A 100 -7.76 -12.15 7.83
CA LYS A 100 -9.21 -12.17 8.01
C LYS A 100 -9.79 -10.80 7.67
N ILE A 101 -10.56 -10.72 6.59
CA ILE A 101 -11.12 -9.47 6.08
C ILE A 101 -12.63 -9.44 6.35
N TYR A 102 -13.10 -8.41 7.05
CA TYR A 102 -14.52 -8.15 7.27
C TYR A 102 -14.96 -7.00 6.36
N ILE A 103 -16.10 -7.16 5.70
CA ILE A 103 -16.67 -6.19 4.74
C ILE A 103 -18.06 -5.83 5.24
#